data_AF-A0AAP9XY50-F1
#
_entry.id   AF-A0AAP9XY50-F1
#
_cell.length_a   1.000
_cell.length_b   1.000
_cell.length_c   1.000
_cell.angle_alpha   90.00
_cell.angle_beta   90.00
_cell.angle_gamma   90.00
#
_symmetry.space_group_name_H-M   'P 1'
#
loop_
_entity.id
_entity.type
_entity.pdbx_description
1 polymer ?
#
loop_
_entity_poly.entity_id
_entity_poly.type
_entity_poly.pdbx_seq_one_letter_code
_entity_poly.pdbx_strand_id
1 'polypeptide(L)'
;MEPPPTPPPPTVQDRAIADAVARERPALRNFIRRRVLDQDEAEDILQDVFERMVEAYRLPEPIEQIGAWLYRVARNRIVDRFRKKQEAPLPEAAGDDDEACRLDLALPASTDGPEAAYERAALLDALRAALDELPASQREVFVAHELDGRSFKELAAATGTSVSTLLARKRYAVLHLRKRLQPVYDEFAN
;
A
#
# COMPACT_ATOMS: atom_id res chain seq x y z
N MET A 1 -30.87 9.77 -38.95
CA MET A 1 -30.09 9.67 -37.71
C MET A 1 -29.43 8.32 -37.71
N GLU A 2 -28.13 8.27 -38.04
CA GLU A 2 -27.34 7.05 -37.87
C GLU A 2 -27.17 6.77 -36.37
N PRO A 3 -27.32 5.52 -35.92
CA PRO A 3 -26.99 5.16 -34.54
C PRO A 3 -25.50 5.42 -34.30
N PRO A 4 -25.10 5.85 -33.09
CA PRO A 4 -23.70 6.04 -32.77
C PRO A 4 -22.92 4.74 -33.00
N PRO A 5 -21.68 4.81 -33.50
CA PRO A 5 -20.87 3.63 -33.75
C PRO A 5 -20.70 2.83 -32.46
N THR A 6 -20.99 1.53 -32.52
CA THR A 6 -20.68 0.59 -31.44
C THR A 6 -19.19 0.66 -31.13
N PRO A 7 -18.78 0.84 -29.86
CA PRO A 7 -17.36 0.85 -29.52
C PRO A 7 -16.71 -0.47 -29.96
N PRO A 8 -15.44 -0.44 -30.41
CA PRO A 8 -14.73 -1.64 -30.80
C PRO A 8 -14.71 -2.65 -29.63
N PRO A 9 -14.74 -3.97 -29.91
CA PRO A 9 -14.69 -4.97 -28.86
C PRO A 9 -13.41 -4.80 -28.02
N PRO A 10 -13.50 -4.98 -26.69
CA PRO A 10 -12.36 -4.83 -25.80
C PRO A 10 -11.24 -5.79 -26.21
N THR A 11 -10.01 -5.27 -26.28
CA THR A 11 -8.82 -6.07 -26.58
C THR A 11 -8.55 -7.09 -25.47
N VAL A 12 -7.70 -8.07 -25.74
CA VAL A 12 -7.23 -9.04 -24.73
C VAL A 12 -6.63 -8.31 -23.51
N GLN A 13 -5.95 -7.19 -23.76
CA GLN A 13 -5.35 -6.33 -22.74
C GLN A 13 -6.42 -5.60 -21.92
N ASP A 14 -7.49 -5.11 -22.53
CA ASP A 14 -8.61 -4.47 -21.82
C ASP A 14 -9.32 -5.44 -20.87
N ARG A 15 -9.43 -6.72 -21.25
CA ARG A 15 -9.99 -7.76 -20.37
C ARG A 15 -9.07 -8.05 -19.18
N ALA A 16 -7.77 -8.21 -19.41
CA ALA A 16 -6.80 -8.42 -18.34
C ALA A 16 -6.77 -7.26 -17.33
N ILE A 17 -6.89 -6.02 -17.82
CA ILE A 17 -7.00 -4.83 -16.97
C ILE A 17 -8.30 -4.87 -16.16
N ALA A 18 -9.44 -5.15 -16.80
CA ALA A 18 -10.74 -5.21 -16.12
C ALA A 18 -10.76 -6.27 -15.01
N ASP A 19 -10.20 -7.44 -15.27
CA ASP A 19 -10.10 -8.54 -14.29
C ASP A 19 -9.21 -8.15 -13.11
N ALA A 20 -8.07 -7.51 -13.40
CA ALA A 20 -7.16 -7.04 -12.36
C ALA A 20 -7.78 -5.90 -11.52
N VAL A 21 -8.51 -4.97 -12.14
CA VAL A 21 -9.26 -3.93 -11.41
C VAL A 21 -10.31 -4.56 -10.51
N ALA A 22 -11.10 -5.50 -11.03
CA ALA A 22 -12.15 -6.18 -10.26
C ALA A 22 -11.57 -6.92 -9.05
N ARG A 23 -10.40 -7.54 -9.22
CA ARG A 23 -9.69 -8.27 -8.16
C ARG A 23 -9.17 -7.36 -7.05
N GLU A 24 -8.50 -6.25 -7.40
CA GLU A 24 -7.78 -5.42 -6.42
C GLU A 24 -8.68 -4.37 -5.75
N ARG A 25 -9.76 -3.95 -6.42
CA ARG A 25 -10.63 -2.83 -5.97
C ARG A 25 -11.19 -2.98 -4.56
N PRO A 26 -11.71 -4.14 -4.11
CA PRO A 26 -12.30 -4.25 -2.77
C PRO A 26 -11.27 -4.03 -1.66
N ALA A 27 -10.09 -4.65 -1.78
CA ALA A 27 -9.03 -4.57 -0.78
C ALA A 27 -8.40 -3.18 -0.76
N LEU A 28 -8.13 -2.61 -1.95
CA LEU A 28 -7.56 -1.28 -2.09
C LEU A 28 -8.51 -0.18 -1.61
N ARG A 29 -9.81 -0.28 -1.91
CA ARG A 29 -10.83 0.64 -1.39
C ARG A 29 -10.88 0.60 0.13
N ASN A 30 -10.89 -0.59 0.74
CA ASN A 30 -10.88 -0.72 2.20
C ASN A 30 -9.60 -0.13 2.81
N PHE A 31 -8.45 -0.32 2.16
CA PHE A 31 -7.18 0.28 2.59
C PHE A 31 -7.23 1.81 2.59
N ILE A 32 -7.77 2.43 1.52
CA ILE A 32 -7.90 3.88 1.40
C ILE A 32 -8.94 4.42 2.40
N ARG A 33 -10.12 3.80 2.50
CA ARG A 33 -11.22 4.22 3.40
C ARG A 33 -10.87 4.17 4.89
N ARG A 34 -9.91 3.32 5.28
CA ARG A 34 -9.38 3.32 6.66
C ARG A 34 -8.48 4.52 6.97
N ARG A 35 -7.92 5.17 5.94
CA ARG A 35 -6.99 6.31 6.06
C ARG A 35 -7.62 7.65 5.67
N VAL A 36 -8.66 7.61 4.84
CA VAL A 36 -9.34 8.80 4.31
C VAL A 36 -10.81 8.74 4.72
N LEU A 37 -11.18 9.59 5.67
CA LEU A 37 -12.52 9.65 6.25
C LEU A 37 -13.56 10.15 5.26
N ASP A 38 -13.19 11.15 4.46
CA ASP A 38 -14.03 11.70 3.41
C ASP A 38 -14.24 10.64 2.31
N GLN A 39 -15.49 10.43 1.92
CA GLN A 39 -15.85 9.37 0.99
C GLN A 39 -15.49 9.72 -0.45
N ASP A 40 -15.71 10.96 -0.83
CA ASP A 40 -15.43 11.42 -2.19
C ASP A 40 -13.91 11.47 -2.41
N GLU A 41 -13.15 11.95 -1.43
CA GLU A 41 -11.69 11.96 -1.46
C GLU A 41 -11.10 10.53 -1.53
N ALA A 42 -11.72 9.56 -0.85
CA ALA A 42 -11.30 8.16 -0.92
C ALA A 42 -11.57 7.52 -2.29
N GLU A 43 -12.72 7.81 -2.91
CA GLU A 43 -13.04 7.34 -4.26
C GLU A 43 -12.16 8.00 -5.32
N ASP A 44 -11.85 9.30 -5.18
CA ASP A 44 -10.92 10.02 -6.05
C ASP A 44 -9.52 9.37 -6.04
N ILE A 45 -8.99 9.05 -4.85
CA ILE A 45 -7.69 8.37 -4.73
C ILE A 45 -7.75 6.98 -5.34
N LEU A 46 -8.84 6.24 -5.11
CA LEU A 46 -9.02 4.91 -5.70
C LEU A 46 -9.02 4.98 -7.23
N GLN A 47 -9.71 5.98 -7.79
CA GLN A 47 -9.74 6.22 -9.22
C GLN A 47 -8.37 6.60 -9.77
N ASP A 48 -7.67 7.56 -9.16
CA ASP A 48 -6.30 7.98 -9.53
C ASP A 48 -5.32 6.79 -9.58
N VAL A 49 -5.46 5.82 -8.66
CA VAL A 49 -4.60 4.64 -8.59
C VAL A 49 -4.90 3.68 -9.74
N PHE A 50 -6.19 3.46 -10.05
CA PHE A 50 -6.58 2.60 -11.16
C PHE A 50 -6.31 3.21 -12.54
N GLU A 51 -6.39 4.52 -12.69
CA GLU A 51 -5.98 5.21 -13.92
C GLU A 51 -4.50 4.95 -14.21
N ARG A 52 -3.64 5.10 -13.20
CA ARG A 52 -2.23 4.75 -13.33
C ARG A 52 -1.99 3.27 -13.62
N MET A 53 -2.80 2.39 -13.04
CA MET A 53 -2.71 0.96 -13.34
C MET A 53 -2.98 0.71 -14.82
N VAL A 54 -4.02 1.31 -15.38
CA VAL A 54 -4.35 1.19 -16.81
C VAL A 54 -3.19 1.70 -17.67
N GLU A 55 -2.58 2.82 -17.31
CA GLU A 55 -1.39 3.35 -17.99
C GLU A 55 -0.20 2.39 -17.91
N ALA A 56 0.05 1.83 -16.74
CA ALA A 56 1.15 0.89 -16.52
C ALA A 56 0.98 -0.42 -17.29
N TYR A 57 -0.25 -0.95 -17.37
CA TYR A 57 -0.55 -2.14 -18.17
C TYR A 57 -0.37 -1.92 -19.68
N ARG A 58 -0.39 -0.67 -20.14
CA ARG A 58 -0.16 -0.29 -21.55
C ARG A 58 1.32 -0.16 -21.89
N LEU A 59 2.22 -0.22 -20.89
CA LEU A 59 3.66 -0.25 -21.12
C LEU A 59 4.10 -1.64 -21.59
N PRO A 60 5.15 -1.72 -22.41
CA PRO A 60 5.65 -3.00 -22.95
C PRO A 60 6.32 -3.91 -21.91
N GLU A 61 6.66 -3.40 -20.72
CA GLU A 61 7.26 -4.17 -19.63
C GLU A 61 6.19 -4.58 -18.59
N PRO A 62 6.02 -5.88 -18.29
CA PRO A 62 5.08 -6.33 -17.28
C PRO A 62 5.53 -5.91 -15.87
N ILE A 63 4.60 -5.39 -15.06
CA ILE A 63 4.84 -5.24 -13.62
C ILE A 63 4.64 -6.60 -12.95
N GLU A 64 5.73 -7.25 -12.55
CA GLU A 64 5.71 -8.59 -11.91
C GLU A 64 4.90 -8.61 -10.60
N GLN A 65 4.73 -7.47 -9.92
CA GLN A 65 4.06 -7.35 -8.62
C GLN A 65 3.05 -6.20 -8.58
N ILE A 66 2.02 -6.26 -9.41
CA ILE A 66 1.04 -5.18 -9.57
C ILE A 66 0.35 -4.81 -8.25
N GLY A 67 0.04 -5.79 -7.39
CA GLY A 67 -0.59 -5.55 -6.10
C GLY A 67 0.25 -4.62 -5.21
N ALA A 68 1.51 -4.97 -4.96
CA ALA A 68 2.43 -4.16 -4.17
C ALA A 68 2.61 -2.75 -4.76
N TRP A 69 2.68 -2.65 -6.08
CA TRP A 69 2.76 -1.37 -6.79
C TRP A 69 1.50 -0.51 -6.57
N LEU A 70 0.30 -1.08 -6.63
CA LEU A 70 -0.96 -0.36 -6.39
C LEU A 70 -1.02 0.23 -4.97
N TYR A 71 -0.62 -0.55 -3.95
CA TYR A 71 -0.55 -0.05 -2.58
C TYR A 71 0.49 1.05 -2.41
N ARG A 72 1.62 0.98 -3.13
CA ARG A 72 2.63 2.05 -3.16
C ARG A 72 2.05 3.33 -3.76
N VAL A 73 1.38 3.25 -4.91
CA VAL A 73 0.75 4.40 -5.58
C VAL A 73 -0.35 5.01 -4.70
N ALA A 74 -1.20 4.17 -4.09
CA ALA A 74 -2.26 4.62 -3.20
C ALA A 74 -1.71 5.32 -1.95
N ARG A 75 -0.68 4.75 -1.31
CA ARG A 75 0.00 5.40 -0.17
C ARG A 75 0.56 6.76 -0.57
N ASN A 76 1.31 6.84 -1.66
CA ASN A 76 1.91 8.10 -2.11
C ASN A 76 0.82 9.16 -2.35
N ARG A 77 -0.29 8.78 -2.97
CA ARG A 77 -1.42 9.70 -3.21
C ARG A 77 -2.10 10.17 -1.93
N ILE A 78 -2.29 9.27 -0.96
CA ILE A 78 -2.81 9.63 0.36
C ILE A 78 -1.87 10.66 1.02
N VAL A 79 -0.56 10.39 1.05
CA VAL A 79 0.45 11.27 1.66
C VAL A 79 0.47 12.64 0.97
N ASP A 80 0.50 12.68 -0.36
CA ASP A 80 0.51 13.93 -1.13
C ASP A 80 -0.73 14.80 -0.86
N ARG A 81 -1.90 14.16 -0.73
CA ARG A 81 -3.16 14.86 -0.44
C ARG A 81 -3.19 15.41 0.98
N PHE A 82 -2.80 14.63 1.98
CA PHE A 82 -2.66 15.11 3.36
C PHE A 82 -1.62 16.25 3.47
N ARG A 83 -0.53 16.18 2.69
CA ARG A 83 0.48 17.25 2.63
C ARG A 83 -0.12 18.54 2.08
N LYS A 84 -0.86 18.47 0.96
CA LYS A 84 -1.54 19.64 0.36
C LYS A 84 -2.63 20.23 1.24
N LYS A 85 -3.37 19.40 1.98
CA LYS A 85 -4.39 19.84 2.94
C LYS A 85 -3.79 20.55 4.16
N GLN A 86 -2.51 20.30 4.46
CA GLN A 86 -1.73 20.94 5.53
C GLN A 86 -0.85 22.12 5.07
N GLU A 87 -0.92 22.57 3.82
CA GLU A 87 -0.23 23.79 3.35
C GLU A 87 -0.89 25.07 3.90
N ALA A 88 -0.82 25.23 5.23
CA ALA A 88 -0.54 26.51 5.87
C ALA A 88 0.99 26.61 6.05
N PRO A 89 1.60 27.79 5.88
CA PRO A 89 3.03 27.89 5.58
C PRO A 89 3.87 27.52 6.80
N LEU A 90 4.63 26.42 6.74
CA LEU A 90 5.74 26.12 7.66
C LEU A 90 6.71 25.10 7.01
N PRO A 91 8.01 25.14 7.37
CA PRO A 91 9.10 24.89 6.44
C PRO A 91 9.35 23.42 6.11
N GLU A 92 9.86 23.25 4.88
CA GLU A 92 10.35 22.02 4.28
C GLU A 92 11.52 21.43 5.08
N ALA A 93 11.27 20.33 5.77
CA ALA A 93 12.32 19.42 6.24
C ALA A 93 11.71 18.04 6.53
N ALA A 94 11.60 17.22 5.49
CA ALA A 94 11.58 15.76 5.57
C ALA A 94 11.80 15.21 4.16
N GLY A 95 13.01 15.42 3.65
CA GLY A 95 13.48 14.75 2.45
C GLY A 95 13.89 13.31 2.77
N ASP A 96 13.33 12.38 2.01
CA ASP A 96 13.96 11.15 1.51
C ASP A 96 14.42 10.03 2.47
N ASP A 97 14.09 10.06 3.77
CA ASP A 97 14.45 8.95 4.69
C ASP A 97 13.36 7.85 4.82
N ASP A 98 12.36 7.86 3.94
CA ASP A 98 11.20 6.96 4.03
C ASP A 98 11.48 5.55 3.47
N GLU A 99 12.43 5.40 2.54
CA GLU A 99 12.68 4.10 1.86
C GLU A 99 13.30 3.05 2.80
N ALA A 100 14.19 3.46 3.71
CA ALA A 100 14.79 2.55 4.71
C ALA A 100 13.80 2.07 5.78
N CYS A 101 12.68 2.78 5.94
CA CYS A 101 11.63 2.46 6.89
C CYS A 101 10.42 1.78 6.23
N ARG A 102 10.50 1.33 4.98
CA ARG A 102 9.41 0.63 4.30
C ARG A 102 9.49 -0.88 4.49
N LEU A 103 8.33 -1.50 4.72
CA LEU A 103 8.18 -2.94 4.59
C LEU A 103 7.39 -3.22 3.32
N ASP A 104 8.09 -3.53 2.23
CA ASP A 104 7.45 -3.96 0.99
C ASP A 104 7.16 -5.46 1.10
N LEU A 105 5.95 -5.79 1.56
CA LEU A 105 5.45 -7.16 1.63
C LEU A 105 4.64 -7.46 0.36
N ALA A 106 5.23 -8.17 -0.60
CA ALA A 106 4.49 -8.72 -1.72
C ALA A 106 3.61 -9.88 -1.21
N LEU A 107 2.29 -9.74 -1.34
CA LEU A 107 1.31 -10.77 -1.00
C LEU A 107 0.79 -11.43 -2.29
N PRO A 108 0.80 -12.78 -2.40
CA PRO A 108 0.19 -13.47 -3.53
C PRO A 108 -1.29 -13.12 -3.66
N ALA A 109 -1.80 -13.05 -4.90
CA ALA A 109 -3.22 -12.78 -5.09
C ALA A 109 -4.04 -14.04 -4.76
N SER A 110 -5.13 -13.87 -4.02
CA SER A 110 -5.96 -15.01 -3.54
C SER A 110 -6.66 -15.78 -4.67
N THR A 111 -6.61 -15.27 -5.89
CA THR A 111 -7.25 -15.80 -7.10
C THR A 111 -6.33 -16.68 -7.93
N ASP A 112 -5.03 -16.74 -7.63
CA ASP A 112 -4.05 -17.50 -8.42
C ASP A 112 -4.12 -19.01 -8.14
N GLY A 113 -5.11 -19.43 -7.34
CA GLY A 113 -5.41 -20.81 -7.04
C GLY A 113 -5.43 -21.09 -5.53
N PRO A 114 -5.79 -22.32 -5.13
CA PRO A 114 -5.79 -22.74 -3.73
C PRO A 114 -4.41 -22.66 -3.09
N GLU A 115 -3.35 -22.85 -3.88
CA GLU A 115 -1.95 -22.73 -3.45
C GLU A 115 -1.59 -21.28 -3.08
N ALA A 116 -1.82 -20.32 -3.97
CA ALA A 116 -1.61 -18.89 -3.66
C ALA A 116 -2.47 -18.37 -2.50
N ALA A 117 -3.70 -18.88 -2.36
CA ALA A 117 -4.55 -18.57 -1.21
C ALA A 117 -3.96 -19.08 0.12
N TYR A 118 -3.34 -20.27 0.09
CA TYR A 118 -2.62 -20.85 1.22
C TYR A 118 -1.34 -20.07 1.54
N GLU A 119 -0.50 -19.78 0.55
CA GLU A 119 0.72 -18.97 0.71
C GLU A 119 0.41 -17.60 1.33
N ARG A 120 -0.64 -16.94 0.83
CA ARG A 120 -1.10 -15.66 1.37
C ARG A 120 -1.54 -15.79 2.82
N ALA A 121 -2.28 -16.83 3.17
CA ALA A 121 -2.70 -17.07 4.55
C ALA A 121 -1.50 -17.30 5.47
N ALA A 122 -0.55 -18.14 5.04
CA ALA A 122 0.69 -18.41 5.76
C ALA A 122 1.52 -17.15 5.97
N LEU A 123 1.67 -16.30 4.94
CA LEU A 123 2.40 -15.04 5.03
C LEU A 123 1.72 -14.03 5.98
N LEU A 124 0.38 -13.98 6.00
CA LEU A 124 -0.37 -13.13 6.94
C LEU A 124 -0.25 -13.60 8.38
N ASP A 125 -0.30 -14.91 8.62
CA ASP A 125 -0.10 -15.48 9.95
C ASP A 125 1.33 -15.23 10.45
N ALA A 126 2.32 -15.39 9.58
CA ALA A 126 3.72 -15.07 9.88
C ALA A 126 3.91 -13.58 10.19
N LEU A 127 3.28 -12.69 9.41
CA LEU A 127 3.32 -11.24 9.66
C LEU A 127 2.72 -10.91 11.03
N ARG A 128 1.57 -11.52 11.37
CA ARG A 128 0.92 -11.29 12.66
C ARG A 128 1.76 -11.78 13.82
N ALA A 129 2.34 -12.98 13.72
CA ALA A 129 3.27 -13.49 14.72
C ALA A 129 4.50 -12.57 14.89
N ALA A 130 5.09 -12.11 13.78
CA ALA A 130 6.23 -11.19 13.80
C ALA A 130 5.87 -9.81 14.40
N LEU A 131 4.66 -9.32 14.17
CA LEU A 131 4.18 -8.08 14.81
C LEU A 131 4.01 -8.26 16.33
N ASP A 132 3.58 -9.43 16.79
CA ASP A 132 3.41 -9.74 18.21
C ASP A 132 4.75 -9.93 18.95
N GLU A 133 5.83 -10.23 18.23
CA GLU A 133 7.21 -10.27 18.77
C GLU A 133 7.80 -8.86 19.03
N LEU A 134 7.24 -7.81 18.42
CA LEU A 134 7.74 -6.44 18.55
C LEU A 134 7.45 -5.83 19.93
N PRO A 135 8.36 -4.99 20.46
CA PRO A 135 8.03 -4.10 21.56
C PRO A 135 6.81 -3.22 21.21
N ALA A 136 5.89 -3.04 22.16
CA ALA A 136 4.64 -2.31 21.93
C ALA A 136 4.85 -0.94 21.27
N SER A 137 5.86 -0.18 21.72
CA SER A 137 6.18 1.14 21.17
C SER A 137 6.65 1.12 19.71
N GLN A 138 7.24 0.02 19.24
CA GLN A 138 7.65 -0.14 17.84
C GLN A 138 6.47 -0.59 16.98
N ARG A 139 5.71 -1.56 17.49
CA ARG A 139 4.48 -2.07 16.84
C ARG A 139 3.46 -0.95 16.64
N GLU A 140 3.20 -0.14 17.66
CA GLU A 140 2.25 0.98 17.59
C GLU A 140 2.63 2.00 16.53
N VAL A 141 3.92 2.37 16.46
CA VAL A 141 4.39 3.32 15.44
C VAL A 141 4.30 2.71 14.04
N PHE A 142 4.68 1.45 13.89
CA PHE A 142 4.54 0.73 12.63
C PHE A 142 3.08 0.67 12.19
N VAL A 143 2.16 0.23 13.05
CA VAL A 143 0.72 0.16 12.74
C VAL A 143 0.17 1.53 12.41
N ALA A 144 0.42 2.55 13.25
CA ALA A 144 -0.17 3.86 13.04
C ALA A 144 0.31 4.53 11.75
N HIS A 145 1.58 4.32 11.39
CA HIS A 145 2.13 4.92 10.18
C HIS A 145 1.89 4.05 8.93
N GLU A 146 2.06 2.74 9.04
CA GLU A 146 1.91 1.83 7.92
C GLU A 146 0.45 1.48 7.65
N LEU A 147 -0.33 1.18 8.69
CA LEU A 147 -1.73 0.73 8.60
C LEU A 147 -2.77 1.85 8.74
N ASP A 148 -2.49 2.88 9.52
CA ASP A 148 -3.44 4.00 9.72
C ASP A 148 -3.05 5.26 8.94
N GLY A 149 -1.90 5.25 8.26
CA GLY A 149 -1.46 6.34 7.38
C GLY A 149 -1.07 7.63 8.10
N ARG A 150 -0.88 7.60 9.43
CA ARG A 150 -0.54 8.79 10.22
C ARG A 150 0.90 9.21 9.97
N SER A 151 1.11 10.49 9.74
CA SER A 151 2.45 11.07 9.62
C SER A 151 3.19 11.04 10.96
N PHE A 152 4.53 11.06 10.91
CA PHE A 152 5.34 11.17 12.14
C PHE A 152 5.08 12.46 12.90
N LYS A 153 4.73 13.55 12.21
CA LYS A 153 4.37 14.83 12.84
C LYS A 153 3.10 14.71 13.67
N GLU A 154 2.06 14.07 13.12
CA GLU A 154 0.80 13.83 13.84
C GLU A 154 0.99 12.88 15.02
N LEU A 155 1.84 11.86 14.87
CA LEU A 155 2.20 10.95 15.96
C LEU A 155 2.98 11.67 17.06
N ALA A 156 3.93 12.53 16.69
CA ALA A 156 4.68 13.34 17.64
C ALA A 156 3.76 14.30 18.42
N ALA A 157 2.85 14.98 17.74
CA ALA A 157 1.87 15.87 18.37
C ALA A 157 0.92 15.12 19.32
N ALA A 158 0.47 13.93 18.94
CA ALA A 158 -0.45 13.14 19.75
C ALA A 158 0.20 12.44 20.95
N THR A 159 1.48 12.07 20.84
CA THR A 159 2.17 11.25 21.86
C THR A 159 3.21 12.02 22.69
N GLY A 160 3.54 13.26 22.31
CA GLY A 160 4.64 14.03 22.89
C GLY A 160 6.04 13.46 22.62
N THR A 161 6.15 12.43 21.77
CA THR A 161 7.43 11.80 21.41
C THR A 161 8.07 12.52 20.22
N SER A 162 9.40 12.67 20.21
CA SER A 162 10.09 13.31 19.08
C SER A 162 9.93 12.52 17.77
N VAL A 163 9.88 13.23 16.64
CA VAL A 163 9.84 12.63 15.29
C VAL A 163 11.02 11.67 15.07
N SER A 164 12.22 12.04 15.53
CA SER A 164 13.42 11.20 15.43
C SER A 164 13.26 9.86 16.18
N THR A 165 12.66 9.88 17.37
CA THR A 165 12.38 8.67 18.14
C THR A 165 11.35 7.78 17.44
N LEU A 166 10.32 8.38 16.83
CA LEU A 166 9.30 7.63 16.08
C LEU A 166 9.90 6.99 14.81
N LEU A 167 10.75 7.70 14.08
CA LEU A 167 11.51 7.16 12.95
C LEU A 167 12.36 5.96 13.36
N ALA A 168 13.12 6.08 14.46
CA ALA A 168 13.91 4.98 14.98
C ALA A 168 13.05 3.76 15.34
N ARG A 169 11.92 3.97 16.03
CA ARG A 169 10.95 2.91 16.36
C ARG A 169 10.40 2.21 15.11
N LYS A 170 10.02 2.98 14.08
CA LYS A 170 9.57 2.44 12.78
C LYS A 170 10.66 1.61 12.13
N ARG A 171 11.90 2.12 12.08
CA ARG A 171 13.05 1.42 11.51
C ARG A 171 13.32 0.09 12.20
N TYR A 172 13.30 0.04 13.54
CA TYR A 172 13.51 -1.22 14.27
C TYR A 172 12.39 -2.22 14.02
N ALA A 173 11.13 -1.77 13.94
CA ALA A 173 10.02 -2.63 13.55
C ALA A 173 10.25 -3.26 12.18
N VAL A 174 10.58 -2.44 11.18
CA VAL A 174 10.81 -2.89 9.80
C VAL A 174 11.96 -3.89 9.70
N LEU A 175 13.09 -3.61 10.37
CA LEU A 175 14.24 -4.53 10.37
C LEU A 175 13.89 -5.89 10.99
N HIS A 176 13.14 -5.88 12.09
CA HIS A 176 12.68 -7.11 12.73
C HIS A 176 11.73 -7.89 11.82
N LEU A 177 10.72 -7.22 11.25
CA LEU A 177 9.74 -7.85 10.36
C LEU A 177 10.41 -8.43 9.11
N ARG A 178 11.34 -7.71 8.46
CA ARG A 178 12.12 -8.24 7.33
C ARG A 178 12.87 -9.52 7.71
N LYS A 179 13.60 -9.50 8.83
CA LYS A 179 14.35 -10.68 9.29
C LYS A 179 13.42 -11.87 9.58
N ARG A 180 12.25 -11.60 10.17
CA ARG A 180 11.33 -12.65 10.61
C ARG A 180 10.54 -13.28 9.47
N LEU A 181 10.28 -12.50 8.41
CA LEU A 181 9.52 -12.91 7.24
C LEU A 181 10.41 -13.45 6.11
N GLN A 182 11.71 -13.20 6.14
CA GLN A 182 12.65 -13.72 5.14
C GLN A 182 12.54 -15.24 4.91
N PRO A 183 12.48 -16.10 5.96
CA PRO A 183 12.38 -17.55 5.73
C PRO A 183 11.10 -17.97 5.02
N VAL A 184 10.00 -17.24 5.25
CA VAL A 184 8.71 -17.49 4.62
C VAL A 184 8.75 -17.08 3.14
N TYR A 185 9.46 -15.98 2.83
CA TYR A 185 9.72 -15.61 1.44
C TYR A 185 10.60 -16.63 0.71
N ASP A 186 11.66 -17.10 1.37
CA ASP A 186 12.59 -18.08 0.77
C ASP A 186 11.90 -19.43 0.51
N GLU A 187 10.88 -19.78 1.29
CA GLU A 187 10.07 -21.00 1.12
C GLU A 187 9.17 -20.95 -0.13
N PHE A 188 8.62 -19.78 -0.46
CA PHE A 188 7.71 -19.59 -1.60
C PHE A 188 8.40 -19.07 -2.87
N ALA A 189 9.66 -18.62 -2.77
CA ALA A 189 10.46 -18.18 -3.91
C ALA A 189 11.19 -19.34 -4.63
N ASN A 190 11.02 -20.58 -4.18
CA ASN A 190 11.72 -21.78 -4.65
C ASN A 190 10.80 -22.77 -5.37
#